data_AF-A0AAN8WZV3-F1
#
_entry.id   AF-A0AAN8WZV3-F1
#
_cell.length_a   1.000
_cell.length_b   1.000
_cell.length_c   1.000
_cell.angle_alpha   90.00
_cell.angle_beta   90.00
_cell.angle_gamma   90.00
#
_symmetry.space_group_name_H-M   'P 1'
#
loop_
_entity.id
_entity.type
_entity.pdbx_description
1 polymer ?
#
loop_
_entity_poly.entity_id
_entity_poly.type
_entity_poly.pdbx_seq_one_letter_code
_entity_poly.pdbx_strand_id
1 'polypeptide(L)' 'MVTKKINAFRSNYRRELKKVLGSEKSGAGITDIYRSSLWYYNDFAFLWDQEVQQDRISSMDNEGEGNNHETSLEDP' A
#
# COMPACT_ATOMS: atom_id res chain seq x y z
N MET A 1 0.06 -5.23 28.69
CA MET A 1 1.09 -4.17 28.50
C MET A 1 1.93 -4.39 27.24
N VAL A 2 2.45 -5.59 27.00
CA VAL A 2 3.31 -5.90 25.83
C VAL A 2 2.56 -5.86 24.50
N THR A 3 1.38 -6.48 24.42
CA THR A 3 0.54 -6.49 23.21
C THR A 3 0.25 -5.09 22.66
N LYS A 4 -0.10 -4.14 23.55
CA LYS A 4 -0.30 -2.73 23.20
C LYS A 4 0.94 -2.11 22.57
N LYS A 5 2.13 -2.39 23.11
CA LYS A 5 3.41 -1.91 22.56
C LYS A 5 3.66 -2.50 21.17
N ILE A 6 3.49 -3.81 21.01
CA ILE A 6 3.69 -4.47 19.71
C ILE A 6 2.72 -3.90 18.67
N ASN A 7 1.45 -3.67 19.03
CA ASN A 7 0.47 -3.08 18.11
C ASN A 7 0.82 -1.62 17.74
N ALA A 8 1.40 -0.86 18.66
CA ALA A 8 1.92 0.47 18.37
C ALA A 8 3.08 0.38 17.36
N PHE A 9 4.02 -0.56 17.52
CA PHE A 9 5.10 -0.76 16.55
C PHE A 9 4.58 -1.16 15.17
N ARG A 10 3.65 -2.12 15.08
CA ARG A 10 3.00 -2.51 13.81
C ARG A 10 2.34 -1.33 13.12
N SER A 11 1.60 -0.51 13.88
CA SER A 11 0.94 0.68 13.34
C SER A 11 1.94 1.71 12.80
N ASN A 12 3.07 1.89 13.49
CA ASN A 12 4.14 2.76 13.00
C ASN A 12 4.79 2.21 11.73
N TYR A 13 5.14 0.92 11.72
CA TYR A 13 5.71 0.26 10.55
C TYR A 13 4.80 0.38 9.31
N ARG A 14 3.50 0.09 9.44
CA ARG A 14 2.54 0.25 8.34
C ARG A 14 2.52 1.66 7.76
N ARG A 15 2.47 2.69 8.62
CA ARG A 15 2.45 4.10 8.16
C ARG A 15 3.72 4.44 7.40
N GLU A 16 4.85 3.98 7.90
CA GLU A 16 6.15 4.22 7.30
C GLU A 16 6.28 3.51 5.95
N LEU A 17 5.85 2.26 5.88
CA LEU A 17 5.79 1.47 4.66
C LEU A 17 4.97 2.16 3.55
N LYS A 18 3.82 2.74 3.90
CA LYS A 18 3.01 3.52 2.96
C LYS A 18 3.74 4.72 2.36
N LYS A 19 4.62 5.38 3.12
CA LYS A 19 5.41 6.51 2.61
C LYS A 19 6.49 6.04 1.64
N VAL A 20 7.18 4.95 1.98
CA VAL A 20 8.19 4.33 1.11
C VAL A 20 7.54 3.95 -0.23
N LEU A 21 6.49 3.13 -0.18
CA LEU A 21 5.74 2.71 -1.37
C LEU A 21 5.14 3.90 -2.15
N GLY A 22 4.66 4.92 -1.44
CA GLY A 22 4.11 6.12 -2.05
C GLY A 22 5.17 6.90 -2.85
N SER A 23 6.37 7.05 -2.29
CA SER A 23 7.49 7.73 -2.95
C SER A 23 8.01 6.97 -4.16
N GLU A 24 8.00 5.64 -4.13
CA GLU A 24 8.34 4.79 -5.28
C GLU A 24 7.30 4.95 -6.40
N LYS A 25 6.00 4.98 -6.04
CA LYS A 25 4.90 5.07 -7.01
C LYS A 25 4.80 6.43 -7.71
N SER A 26 5.19 7.52 -7.06
CA SER A 26 5.08 8.88 -7.63
C SER A 26 6.10 9.19 -8.72
N GLY A 27 6.94 8.22 -9.12
CA GLY A 27 7.97 8.43 -10.13
C GLY A 27 9.09 9.37 -9.66
N ALA A 28 9.27 9.48 -8.34
CA ALA A 28 10.38 10.23 -7.75
C ALA A 28 11.69 9.61 -8.25
N GLY A 29 12.64 10.43 -8.71
CA GLY A 29 13.95 9.95 -9.13
C GLY A 29 14.65 9.19 -7.98
N ILE A 30 15.66 8.38 -8.27
CA ILE A 30 16.36 7.51 -7.30
C ILE A 30 16.82 8.28 -6.04
N THR A 31 17.06 9.59 -6.15
CA THR A 31 17.46 10.49 -5.06
C THR A 31 16.33 10.97 -4.15
N ASP A 32 15.07 10.77 -4.54
CA ASP A 32 13.88 11.32 -3.88
C ASP A 32 12.94 10.22 -3.35
N ILE A 33 13.42 8.96 -3.32
CA ILE A 33 12.71 7.86 -2.65
C ILE A 33 12.81 8.06 -1.13
N TYR A 34 11.66 8.05 -0.47
CA TYR A 34 11.56 8.20 0.96
C TYR A 34 12.24 7.03 1.68
N ARG A 35 13.15 7.37 2.60
CA ARG A 35 13.81 6.39 3.47
C ARG A 35 13.30 6.52 4.90
N SER A 36 12.89 5.40 5.50
CA SER A 36 12.47 5.40 6.90
C SER A 36 13.60 5.82 7.83
N SER A 37 13.26 6.61 8.85
CA SER A 37 14.14 6.97 9.96
C SER A 37 14.02 6.04 11.17
N LEU A 38 13.11 5.05 11.13
CA LEU A 38 12.90 4.11 12.23
C LEU A 38 14.03 3.08 12.25
N TRP A 39 14.75 2.99 13.38
CA TRP A 39 15.86 2.06 13.54
C TRP A 39 15.46 0.59 13.34
N TYR A 40 14.22 0.24 13.70
CA TYR A 40 13.67 -1.11 13.59
C TYR A 40 12.94 -1.38 12.27
N TYR A 41 12.95 -0.44 11.31
CA TYR A 41 12.16 -0.59 10.08
C TYR A 41 12.52 -1.88 9.33
N ASN A 42 13.82 -2.12 9.12
CA ASN A 42 14.32 -3.30 8.42
C ASN A 42 14.08 -4.59 9.22
N ASP A 43 14.20 -4.53 10.56
CA ASP A 43 13.95 -5.68 11.43
C ASP A 43 12.48 -6.14 11.36
N PHE A 44 11.58 -5.23 11.00
CA PHE A 44 10.14 -5.47 10.89
C PHE A 44 9.71 -5.81 9.45
N ALA A 45 10.66 -6.01 8.53
CA ALA A 45 10.38 -6.36 7.13
C ALA A 45 9.52 -7.63 6.98
N PHE A 46 9.56 -8.55 7.94
CA PHE A 46 8.69 -9.74 7.96
C PHE A 46 7.18 -9.43 8.05
N LEU A 47 6.81 -8.20 8.41
CA LEU A 47 5.42 -7.75 8.43
C LEU A 47 4.95 -7.25 7.05
N TRP A 48 5.85 -7.08 6.08
CA TRP A 48 5.53 -6.57 4.75
C TRP A 48 4.36 -7.31 4.11
N ASP A 49 4.42 -8.64 4.10
CA ASP A 49 3.40 -9.49 3.47
C ASP A 49 2.01 -9.28 4.09
N GLN A 50 1.94 -9.00 5.39
CA GLN A 50 0.68 -8.75 6.10
C GLN A 50 0.12 -7.36 5.82
N GLU A 51 0.98 -6.37 5.58
CA GLU A 51 0.58 -4.97 5.41
C GLU A 51 0.30 -4.61 3.94
N VAL A 52 0.91 -5.32 2.99
CA VAL A 52 0.69 -5.13 1.54
C VAL A 52 -0.50 -5.95 1.02
N GLN A 53 -0.86 -7.08 1.65
CA GLN A 53 -1.97 -7.94 1.21
C GLN A 53 -3.37 -7.54 1.72
N GLN A 54 -3.77 -6.27 1.67
CA GLN A 54 -5.13 -5.95 2.13
C GLN A 54 -5.84 -4.81 1.41
N ASP A 55 -6.20 -5.05 0.15
CA ASP A 55 -7.59 -4.85 -0.26
C ASP A 55 -8.29 -6.21 -0.12
N ARG A 56 -8.78 -6.52 1.08
CA ARG A 56 -9.80 -7.56 1.19
C ARG A 56 -11.04 -6.98 0.52
N ILE A 57 -11.25 -7.36 -0.74
CA ILE A 57 -12.58 -7.33 -1.35
C ILE A 57 -13.54 -8.01 -0.36
N SER A 58 -14.29 -7.20 0.41
CA SER A 58 -15.45 -7.73 1.10
C SER A 58 -16.37 -8.24 0.00
N SER A 59 -16.76 -9.51 0.05
CA SER A 59 -17.70 -10.12 -0.91
C SER A 59 -19.14 -9.57 -0.77
N MET A 60 -19.29 -8.36 -0.23
CA MET A 60 -20.50 -7.61 0.00
C MET A 60 -20.23 -6.23 -0.57
N ASP A 61 -20.33 -6.09 -1.89
CA ASP A 61 -20.50 -4.85 -2.67
C ASP A 61 -20.36 -5.26 -4.15
N ASN A 62 -21.25 -6.13 -4.63
CA ASN A 62 -21.45 -6.38 -6.05
C ASN A 62 -22.94 -6.27 -6.35
N GLU A 63 -23.47 -5.07 -6.20
CA GLU A 63 -24.74 -4.70 -6.80
C GLU A 63 -24.58 -3.39 -7.56
N GLY A 64 -24.40 -3.54 -8.88
CA GLY A 64 -24.78 -2.53 -9.87
C GLY A 64 -23.78 -1.42 -10.11
N GLU A 65 -23.09 -1.48 -11.24
CA GLU A 65 -23.36 -0.52 -12.33
C GLU A 65 -22.69 -1.03 -13.61
N GLY A 66 -23.53 -1.38 -14.58
CA GLY A 66 -23.10 -1.70 -15.94
C GLY A 66 -22.85 -0.45 -16.77
N ASN A 67 -22.29 -0.70 -17.97
CA ASN A 67 -22.23 0.17 -19.16
C ASN A 67 -21.13 1.26 -19.14
N ASN A 68 -20.27 1.44 -20.16
CA ASN A 68 -20.24 0.98 -21.55
C ASN A 68 -18.79 0.86 -22.05
N HIS A 69 -18.55 -0.18 -22.86
CA HIS A 69 -17.42 -0.30 -23.77
C HIS A 69 -17.80 0.40 -25.08
N GLU A 70 -17.07 1.42 -25.50
CA GLU A 70 -17.10 1.87 -26.90
C GLU A 70 -15.67 2.26 -27.31
N THR A 71 -15.07 1.37 -28.10
CA THR A 71 -13.74 1.53 -28.69
C THR A 71 -13.89 2.42 -29.91
N SER A 72 -13.38 3.65 -29.84
CA SER A 72 -13.16 4.46 -31.03
C SER A 72 -11.77 4.13 -31.58
N LEU A 73 -11.74 3.46 -32.73
CA LEU A 73 -10.60 3.40 -33.65
C LEU A 73 -11.18 3.29 -35.07
N GLU A 74 -11.44 4.47 -35.64
CA GLU A 74 -11.41 4.78 -37.09
C GLU A 74 -10.02 4.36 -37.63
N ASP A 75 -9.79 3.76 -38.80
CA ASP A 75 -10.22 3.91 -40.20
C ASP A 75 -9.45 2.82 -41.02
N PRO A 76 -9.52 2.70 -42.37
CA PRO A 76 -10.50 3.15 -43.37
C PRO A 76 -11.14 2.00 -44.19
#